data_AF-A0A150PU89-F1
#
_entry.id   AF-A0A150PU89-F1
#
_cell.length_a   1.000
_cell.length_b   1.000
_cell.length_c   1.000
_cell.angle_alpha   90.00
_cell.angle_beta   90.00
_cell.angle_gamma   90.00
#
_symmetry.space_group_name_H-M   'P 1'
#
loop_
_entity.id
_entity.type
_entity.pdbx_description
1 polymer ?
#
loop_
_entity_poly.entity_id
_entity_poly.type
_entity_poly.pdbx_seq_one_letter_code
_entity_poly.pdbx_strand_id
1 'polypeptide(L)'
;MLFCNTRVCYSDDTAADGRFTFLCDAEVPVDFVVKSLEGAGTTPRRGVTMFPLRFLDATTVDVGSLFVPDLPAGAVLGPSSGEPQVLDVGDGLRLTVRRADLAAPLGESLHDIAARRIPPERVPPLAGLGGEEIVAVYALYPFATTSGSPIAVQAPADLAPGTPVRFRTLSEYDGTLSAPAPGEADGAVVRTAPRSGIDELTWLVISR
;
A
#
# COMPACT_ATOMS: atom_id res chain seq x y z
N MET A 1 11.15 13.90 -0.60
CA MET A 1 9.70 13.62 -0.52
C MET A 1 9.08 13.82 -1.90
N LEU A 2 8.01 13.09 -2.20
CA LEU A 2 7.29 13.21 -3.47
C LEU A 2 5.84 13.60 -3.22
N PHE A 3 5.30 14.44 -4.10
CA PHE A 3 3.90 14.82 -4.14
C PHE A 3 3.39 14.60 -5.57
N CYS A 4 2.66 13.51 -5.75
CA CYS A 4 2.32 12.97 -7.06
C CYS A 4 0.81 13.04 -7.31
N ASN A 5 0.43 13.20 -8.58
CA ASN A 5 -0.85 12.77 -9.11
C ASN A 5 -0.60 11.92 -10.37
N THR A 6 -1.65 11.58 -11.12
CA THR A 6 -1.54 10.77 -12.35
C THR A 6 -0.80 11.44 -13.51
N ARG A 7 -0.46 12.72 -13.41
CA ARG A 7 0.16 13.53 -14.48
C ARG A 7 1.55 14.07 -14.11
N VAL A 8 1.75 14.45 -12.85
CA VAL A 8 2.97 15.11 -12.38
C VAL A 8 3.36 14.61 -11.00
N CYS A 9 4.66 14.48 -10.78
CA CYS A 9 5.26 14.28 -9.46
C CYS A 9 6.20 15.44 -9.17
N TYR A 10 5.89 16.20 -8.12
CA TYR A 10 6.79 17.19 -7.57
C TYR A 10 7.73 16.50 -6.56
N SER A 11 8.99 16.91 -6.52
CA SER A 11 9.98 16.44 -5.55
C SER A 11 10.52 17.61 -4.76
N ASP A 12 10.62 17.43 -3.45
CA ASP A 12 11.27 18.40 -2.56
C ASP A 12 12.08 17.66 -1.50
N ASP A 13 13.18 18.27 -1.07
CA ASP A 13 13.99 17.74 0.00
C ASP A 13 13.41 18.13 1.35
N THR A 14 13.60 17.28 2.35
CA THR A 14 13.19 17.61 3.71
C THR A 14 14.16 18.64 4.27
N ALA A 15 13.64 19.80 4.66
CA ALA A 15 14.41 20.86 5.30
C ALA A 15 14.99 20.40 6.65
N ALA A 16 15.92 21.18 7.19
CA ALA A 16 16.62 20.84 8.44
C ALA A 16 15.69 20.68 9.66
N ASP A 17 14.50 21.28 9.62
CA ASP A 17 13.46 21.17 10.65
C ASP A 17 12.51 19.98 10.43
N GLY A 18 12.74 19.16 9.40
CA GLY A 18 11.90 18.01 9.07
C GLY A 18 10.68 18.35 8.20
N ARG A 19 10.50 19.61 7.79
CA ARG A 19 9.37 20.04 6.94
C ARG A 19 9.73 20.00 5.46
N PHE A 20 8.70 19.94 4.62
CA PHE A 20 8.80 20.08 3.16
C PHE A 20 7.53 20.77 2.68
N THR A 21 7.59 21.50 1.57
CA THR A 21 6.45 22.27 1.05
C THR A 21 6.39 22.14 -0.45
N PHE A 22 5.24 21.71 -0.96
CA PHE A 22 5.00 21.67 -2.39
C PHE A 22 4.17 22.88 -2.82
N LEU A 23 4.59 23.51 -3.91
CA LEU A 23 3.79 24.48 -4.65
C LEU A 23 3.31 23.80 -5.92
N CYS A 24 1.99 23.67 -6.07
CA CYS A 24 1.38 23.06 -7.24
C CYS A 24 0.39 24.04 -7.89
N ASP A 25 0.32 23.99 -9.21
CA ASP A 25 -0.52 24.80 -10.09
C ASP A 25 -1.61 23.96 -10.79
N ALA A 26 -1.93 22.79 -10.22
CA ALA A 26 -2.93 21.89 -10.76
C ALA A 26 -4.36 22.48 -10.65
N GLU A 27 -5.17 22.24 -11.69
CA GLU A 27 -6.59 22.59 -11.69
C GLU A 27 -7.36 21.69 -10.72
N VAL A 28 -8.18 22.29 -9.86
CA VAL A 28 -9.04 21.58 -8.90
C VAL A 28 -10.40 21.21 -9.53
N PRO A 29 -11.05 20.10 -9.14
CA PRO A 29 -10.62 19.15 -8.10
C PRO A 29 -9.52 18.21 -8.60
N VAL A 30 -8.55 17.93 -7.73
CA VAL A 30 -7.41 17.06 -8.02
C VAL A 30 -7.02 16.24 -6.80
N ASP A 31 -6.69 14.98 -7.05
CA ASP A 31 -6.16 14.05 -6.05
C ASP A 31 -4.64 13.98 -6.20
N PHE A 32 -3.97 14.00 -5.06
CA PHE A 32 -2.54 13.81 -4.95
C PHE A 32 -2.24 12.78 -3.86
N VAL A 33 -1.03 12.24 -3.88
CA VAL A 33 -0.46 11.48 -2.77
C VAL A 33 0.90 12.05 -2.39
N VAL A 34 1.10 12.23 -1.09
CA VAL A 34 2.44 12.46 -0.54
C VAL A 34 3.08 11.09 -0.25
N LYS A 35 4.23 10.83 -0.86
CA LYS A 35 4.99 9.59 -0.66
C LYS A 35 6.48 9.82 -0.42
N SER A 36 7.11 8.91 0.34
CA SER A 36 8.58 8.82 0.43
C SER A 36 9.12 7.84 -0.58
N LEU A 37 10.42 7.89 -0.82
CA LEU A 37 11.13 6.79 -1.47
C LEU A 37 11.39 5.66 -0.46
N GLU A 38 11.44 4.43 -0.96
CA GLU A 38 11.85 3.27 -0.15
C GLU A 38 13.32 3.39 0.25
N GLY A 39 13.62 2.96 1.47
CA GLY A 39 14.97 2.91 2.02
C GLY A 39 15.45 1.48 2.21
N ALA A 40 15.46 0.68 1.14
CA ALA A 40 15.80 -0.75 1.19
C ALA A 40 17.22 -1.02 1.76
N GLY A 41 18.17 -0.13 1.49
CA GLY A 41 19.56 -0.23 1.96
C GLY A 41 19.83 0.37 3.36
N THR A 42 18.80 0.87 4.05
CA THR A 42 18.95 1.47 5.38
C THR A 42 18.66 0.45 6.49
N THR A 43 19.15 0.71 7.72
CA THR A 43 18.88 -0.15 8.89
C THR A 43 18.27 0.69 10.01
N PRO A 44 17.02 0.42 10.44
CA PRO A 44 16.07 -0.53 9.83
C PRO A 44 15.68 -0.14 8.39
N ARG A 45 15.23 -1.12 7.59
CA ARG A 45 14.71 -0.86 6.24
C ARG A 45 13.46 0.01 6.35
N ARG A 46 13.38 1.05 5.53
CA ARG A 46 12.22 1.96 5.51
C ARG A 46 11.31 1.66 4.32
N GLY A 47 10.01 1.55 4.56
CA GLY A 47 8.99 1.49 3.52
C GLY A 47 8.55 2.87 3.06
N VAL A 48 7.51 2.90 2.23
CA VAL A 48 6.92 4.14 1.71
C VAL A 48 5.85 4.67 2.66
N THR A 49 5.92 5.96 3.03
CA THR A 49 4.73 6.67 3.53
C THR A 49 3.73 6.85 2.39
N MET A 50 2.44 6.67 2.65
CA MET A 50 1.38 7.02 1.69
C MET A 50 0.36 7.90 2.39
N PHE A 51 0.15 9.10 1.87
CA PHE A 51 -0.85 10.02 2.40
C PHE A 51 -1.66 10.63 1.24
N PRO A 52 -2.84 10.08 0.91
CA PRO A 52 -3.70 10.63 -0.12
C PRO A 52 -4.29 11.97 0.35
N LEU A 53 -4.40 12.90 -0.59
CA LEU A 53 -4.93 14.24 -0.41
C LEU A 53 -5.86 14.57 -1.56
N ARG A 54 -7.03 15.11 -1.20
CA ARG A 54 -8.00 15.60 -2.17
C ARG A 54 -8.14 17.10 -2.04
N PHE A 55 -7.80 17.80 -3.11
CA PHE A 55 -7.95 19.25 -3.20
C PHE A 55 -9.24 19.56 -3.96
N LEU A 56 -10.19 20.20 -3.27
CA LEU A 56 -11.45 20.66 -3.87
C LEU A 56 -11.40 22.16 -4.22
N ASP A 57 -10.45 22.88 -3.64
CA ASP A 57 -10.22 24.32 -3.80
C ASP A 57 -8.71 24.63 -3.71
N ALA A 58 -8.35 25.89 -3.97
CA ALA A 58 -6.97 26.36 -3.99
C ALA A 58 -6.51 26.84 -2.59
N THR A 59 -6.43 25.92 -1.62
CA THR A 59 -5.97 26.20 -0.25
C THR A 59 -4.69 25.46 0.12
N THR A 60 -3.96 26.02 1.08
CA THR A 60 -2.84 25.34 1.74
C THR A 60 -3.39 24.29 2.70
N VAL A 61 -2.88 23.06 2.59
CA VAL A 61 -3.23 21.95 3.48
C VAL A 61 -2.00 21.60 4.32
N ASP A 62 -2.14 21.69 5.65
CA ASP A 62 -1.16 21.12 6.58
C ASP A 62 -1.58 19.70 6.96
N VAL A 63 -0.78 18.73 6.53
CA VAL A 63 -1.02 17.29 6.77
C VAL A 63 -0.42 16.79 8.08
N GLY A 64 0.31 17.64 8.79
CA GLY A 64 1.03 17.28 10.01
C GLY A 64 2.17 16.28 9.75
N SER A 65 2.41 15.42 10.73
CA SER A 65 3.51 14.44 10.65
C SER A 65 3.11 13.21 9.83
N LEU A 66 3.90 12.90 8.81
CA LEU A 66 3.75 11.68 8.02
C LEU A 66 4.47 10.49 8.66
N PHE A 67 3.89 9.31 8.51
CA PHE A 67 4.42 8.08 9.07
C PHE A 67 5.17 7.25 8.02
N VAL A 68 6.46 7.05 8.24
CA VAL A 68 7.30 6.14 7.44
C VAL A 68 7.45 4.82 8.19
N PRO A 69 6.94 3.69 7.65
CA PRO A 69 7.01 2.41 8.34
C PRO A 69 8.42 1.79 8.27
N ASP A 70 8.87 1.22 9.38
CA ASP A 70 10.02 0.32 9.39
C ASP A 70 9.58 -1.07 8.92
N LEU A 71 10.21 -1.59 7.87
CA LEU A 71 9.89 -2.89 7.28
C LEU A 71 10.65 -4.01 7.99
N PRO A 72 10.01 -5.17 8.23
CA PRO A 72 10.72 -6.36 8.68
C PRO A 72 11.62 -6.91 7.55
N ALA A 73 12.41 -7.94 7.87
CA ALA A 73 13.00 -8.79 6.84
C ALA A 73 11.90 -9.39 5.96
N GLY A 74 12.09 -9.44 4.64
CA GLY A 74 11.08 -9.99 3.74
C GLY A 74 11.19 -11.49 3.54
N ALA A 75 10.12 -12.06 3.03
CA ALA A 75 10.07 -13.42 2.53
C ALA A 75 10.77 -13.48 1.17
N VAL A 76 11.82 -14.29 1.08
CA VAL A 76 12.57 -14.50 -0.17
C VAL A 76 11.67 -15.15 -1.21
N LEU A 77 11.65 -14.59 -2.41
CA LEU A 77 10.92 -15.15 -3.53
C LEU A 77 11.66 -16.36 -4.10
N GLY A 78 10.90 -17.39 -4.46
CA GLY A 78 11.41 -18.52 -5.21
C GLY A 78 11.81 -18.14 -6.65
N PRO A 79 12.24 -19.13 -7.46
CA PRO A 79 12.58 -18.90 -8.86
C PRO A 79 11.39 -18.31 -9.64
N SER A 80 11.69 -17.63 -10.76
CA SER A 80 10.67 -17.11 -11.66
C SER A 80 9.86 -18.27 -12.27
N SER A 81 8.68 -18.50 -11.71
CA SER A 81 7.78 -19.60 -12.03
C SER A 81 6.33 -19.11 -12.01
N GLY A 82 5.50 -19.71 -12.86
CA GLY A 82 4.04 -19.51 -12.87
C GLY A 82 3.32 -20.28 -11.77
N GLU A 83 4.02 -21.17 -11.06
CA GLU A 83 3.46 -21.89 -9.92
C GLU A 83 3.24 -20.96 -8.72
N PRO A 84 2.06 -21.01 -8.07
CA PRO A 84 1.79 -20.21 -6.87
C PRO A 84 2.74 -20.51 -5.72
N GLN A 85 3.18 -19.46 -5.03
CA GLN A 85 4.03 -19.51 -3.85
C GLN A 85 3.32 -18.77 -2.71
N VAL A 86 3.20 -19.41 -1.55
CA VAL A 86 2.66 -18.79 -0.34
C VAL A 86 3.80 -18.23 0.50
N LEU A 87 3.75 -16.95 0.82
CA LEU A 87 4.79 -16.22 1.52
C LEU A 87 4.23 -15.60 2.80
N ASP A 88 4.91 -15.83 3.93
CA ASP A 88 4.70 -15.10 5.18
C ASP A 88 5.50 -13.79 5.13
N VAL A 89 4.87 -12.68 4.77
CA VAL A 89 5.58 -11.43 4.40
C VAL A 89 5.74 -10.45 5.57
N GLY A 90 5.17 -10.74 6.74
CA GLY A 90 5.34 -9.92 7.95
C GLY A 90 4.01 -9.59 8.61
N ASP A 91 4.04 -9.43 9.94
CA ASP A 91 2.89 -9.09 10.78
C ASP A 91 1.66 -10.00 10.58
N GLY A 92 1.92 -11.28 10.29
CA GLY A 92 0.90 -12.29 10.02
C GLY A 92 0.25 -12.21 8.63
N LEU A 93 0.64 -11.24 7.79
CA LEU A 93 0.17 -11.16 6.42
C LEU A 93 0.81 -12.27 5.58
N ARG A 94 -0.04 -12.99 4.84
CA ARG A 94 0.35 -13.99 3.86
C ARG A 94 -0.11 -13.59 2.48
N LEU A 95 0.79 -13.71 1.51
CA LEU A 95 0.50 -13.50 0.10
C LEU A 95 0.70 -14.79 -0.68
N THR A 96 -0.21 -15.07 -1.61
CA THR A 96 -0.01 -16.11 -2.62
C THR A 96 0.28 -15.43 -3.95
N VAL A 97 1.51 -15.57 -4.43
CA VAL A 97 2.01 -14.89 -5.64
C VAL A 97 2.48 -15.89 -6.67
N ARG A 98 2.56 -15.46 -7.94
CA ARG A 98 3.25 -16.18 -9.00
C ARG A 98 4.43 -15.34 -9.44
N ARG A 99 5.66 -15.79 -9.15
CA ARG A 99 6.86 -14.94 -9.35
C ARG A 99 7.03 -14.49 -10.81
N ALA A 100 6.65 -15.33 -11.77
CA ALA A 100 6.71 -15.00 -13.21
C ALA A 100 5.75 -13.88 -13.61
N ASP A 101 4.68 -13.66 -12.84
CA ASP A 101 3.67 -12.64 -13.11
C ASP A 101 3.98 -11.32 -12.38
N LEU A 102 5.02 -11.26 -11.53
CA LEU A 102 5.41 -10.04 -10.80
C LEU A 102 6.41 -9.20 -11.60
N ALA A 103 6.10 -7.91 -11.75
CA ALA A 103 6.96 -6.91 -12.35
C ALA A 103 7.39 -5.89 -11.29
N ALA A 104 8.70 -5.83 -11.02
CA ALA A 104 9.29 -4.84 -10.13
C ALA A 104 9.20 -3.43 -10.75
N PRO A 105 9.21 -2.37 -9.93
CA PRO A 105 9.42 -1.01 -10.42
C PRO A 105 10.72 -0.89 -11.24
N LEU A 106 10.77 0.10 -12.13
CA LEU A 106 11.96 0.38 -12.92
C LEU A 106 13.16 0.69 -12.00
N GLY A 107 14.27 -0.02 -12.22
CA GLY A 107 15.49 0.15 -11.44
C GLY A 107 15.55 -0.68 -10.16
N GLU A 108 14.47 -1.37 -9.80
CA GLU A 108 14.40 -2.22 -8.61
C GLU A 108 14.59 -3.71 -8.96
N SER A 109 15.14 -4.46 -8.01
CA SER A 109 15.25 -5.91 -8.11
C SER A 109 14.29 -6.59 -7.13
N LEU A 110 13.42 -7.45 -7.65
CA LEU A 110 12.43 -8.15 -6.85
C LEU A 110 13.01 -9.46 -6.29
N HIS A 111 13.59 -9.34 -5.09
CA HIS A 111 14.26 -10.41 -4.34
C HIS A 111 13.40 -10.98 -3.21
N ASP A 112 12.82 -10.13 -2.38
CA ASP A 112 11.95 -10.48 -1.26
C ASP A 112 10.67 -9.63 -1.28
N ILE A 113 9.66 -10.07 -0.54
CA ILE A 113 8.45 -9.28 -0.26
C ILE A 113 8.31 -9.13 1.24
N ALA A 114 8.03 -7.92 1.70
CA ALA A 114 7.77 -7.63 3.10
C ALA A 114 6.49 -6.83 3.31
N ALA A 115 5.94 -6.91 4.51
CA ALA A 115 4.77 -6.19 4.93
C ALA A 115 4.93 -5.69 6.37
N ARG A 116 4.48 -4.47 6.62
CA ARG A 116 4.34 -3.89 7.96
C ARG A 116 2.90 -3.45 8.14
N ARG A 117 2.24 -3.92 9.21
CA ARG A 117 0.93 -3.40 9.60
C ARG A 117 1.06 -1.96 10.06
N ILE A 118 0.22 -1.08 9.53
CA ILE A 118 0.16 0.33 9.92
C ILE A 118 -0.73 0.46 11.16
N PRO A 119 -0.24 1.09 12.24
CA PRO A 119 -1.07 1.37 13.41
C PRO A 119 -2.29 2.22 13.02
N PRO A 120 -3.50 1.94 13.57
CA PRO A 120 -4.72 2.66 13.19
C PRO A 120 -4.60 4.19 13.27
N GLU A 121 -3.91 4.70 14.29
CA GLU A 121 -3.65 6.13 14.50
C GLU A 121 -2.69 6.75 13.48
N ARG A 122 -2.04 5.94 12.66
CA ARG A 122 -1.14 6.35 11.57
C ARG A 122 -1.74 6.14 10.18
N VAL A 123 -2.94 5.56 10.09
CA VAL A 123 -3.65 5.39 8.82
C VAL A 123 -4.21 6.76 8.40
N PRO A 124 -3.88 7.25 7.18
CA PRO A 124 -4.42 8.52 6.70
C PRO A 124 -5.93 8.40 6.44
N PRO A 125 -6.66 9.52 6.36
CA PRO A 125 -8.04 9.51 5.88
C PRO A 125 -8.14 8.90 4.48
N LEU A 126 -9.01 7.91 4.30
CA LEU A 126 -9.23 7.23 3.02
C LEU A 126 -10.61 7.56 2.47
N ALA A 127 -10.74 8.73 1.84
CA ALA A 127 -12.04 9.26 1.37
C ALA A 127 -12.81 8.32 0.43
N GLY A 128 -12.11 7.46 -0.33
CA GLY A 128 -12.71 6.49 -1.24
C GLY A 128 -13.33 5.25 -0.58
N LEU A 129 -13.18 5.04 0.73
CA LEU A 129 -13.79 3.90 1.45
C LEU A 129 -15.30 4.07 1.67
N GLY A 130 -15.82 5.30 1.59
CA GLY A 130 -17.22 5.56 1.88
C GLY A 130 -17.60 5.20 3.31
N GLY A 131 -18.62 4.36 3.49
CA GLY A 131 -19.11 3.92 4.81
C GLY A 131 -18.44 2.64 5.35
N GLU A 132 -17.43 2.12 4.68
CA GLU A 132 -16.73 0.90 5.09
C GLU A 132 -15.84 1.14 6.31
N GLU A 133 -15.72 0.13 7.16
CA GLU A 133 -14.85 0.17 8.33
C GLU A 133 -13.49 -0.47 7.99
N ILE A 134 -12.40 0.20 8.36
CA ILE A 134 -11.05 -0.33 8.19
C ILE A 134 -10.81 -1.46 9.19
N VAL A 135 -10.46 -2.64 8.67
CA VAL A 135 -10.05 -3.81 9.45
C VAL A 135 -8.52 -3.78 9.69
N ALA A 136 -7.75 -3.50 8.65
CA ALA A 136 -6.30 -3.38 8.74
C ALA A 136 -5.72 -2.65 7.52
N VAL A 137 -4.54 -2.04 7.70
CA VAL A 137 -3.74 -1.47 6.62
C VAL A 137 -2.31 -1.99 6.73
N TYR A 138 -1.70 -2.34 5.60
CA TYR A 138 -0.32 -2.82 5.53
C TYR A 138 0.46 -2.03 4.48
N ALA A 139 1.68 -1.59 4.80
CA ALA A 139 2.64 -1.15 3.78
C ALA A 139 3.40 -2.37 3.25
N LEU A 140 3.42 -2.54 1.92
CA LEU A 140 4.09 -3.62 1.22
C LEU A 140 5.38 -3.14 0.56
N TYR A 141 6.31 -4.09 0.40
CA TYR A 141 7.60 -3.93 -0.26
C TYR A 141 7.83 -5.11 -1.24
N PRO A 142 8.46 -4.90 -2.42
CA PRO A 142 8.86 -3.61 -2.97
C PRO A 142 7.65 -2.82 -3.45
N PHE A 143 7.59 -1.55 -3.08
CA PHE A 143 6.47 -0.67 -3.37
C PHE A 143 6.29 -0.49 -4.88
N ALA A 144 5.04 -0.41 -5.33
CA ALA A 144 4.64 -0.30 -6.74
C ALA A 144 5.04 -1.52 -7.62
N THR A 145 5.34 -2.67 -7.02
CA THR A 145 5.42 -3.94 -7.77
C THR A 145 4.03 -4.29 -8.28
N THR A 146 3.88 -4.59 -9.57
CA THR A 146 2.60 -4.99 -10.17
C THR A 146 2.56 -6.49 -10.47
N SER A 147 1.37 -7.04 -10.65
CA SER A 147 1.17 -8.42 -11.07
C SER A 147 0.20 -8.58 -12.23
N GLY A 148 0.57 -9.41 -13.20
CA GLY A 148 -0.33 -9.87 -14.26
C GLY A 148 -1.37 -10.90 -13.80
N SER A 149 -1.32 -11.34 -12.54
CA SER A 149 -2.27 -12.30 -11.96
C SER A 149 -2.72 -11.83 -10.55
N PRO A 150 -3.92 -12.19 -10.09
CA PRO A 150 -4.37 -11.80 -8.76
C PRO A 150 -3.46 -12.38 -7.64
N ILE A 151 -2.96 -11.51 -6.78
CA ILE A 151 -2.22 -11.86 -5.57
C ILE A 151 -3.24 -12.14 -4.45
N ALA A 152 -3.40 -13.40 -4.07
CA ALA A 152 -4.32 -13.74 -3.00
C ALA A 152 -3.75 -13.30 -1.66
N VAL A 153 -4.60 -12.75 -0.80
CA VAL A 153 -4.21 -12.15 0.48
C VAL A 153 -4.89 -12.91 1.61
N GLN A 154 -4.14 -13.20 2.68
CA GLN A 154 -4.66 -13.63 3.96
C GLN A 154 -4.06 -12.77 5.07
N ALA A 155 -4.89 -12.23 5.97
CA ALA A 155 -4.44 -11.39 7.08
C ALA A 155 -5.15 -11.77 8.39
N PRO A 156 -4.52 -11.63 9.56
CA PRO A 156 -5.18 -11.83 10.85
C PRO A 156 -6.29 -10.79 11.07
N ALA A 157 -7.45 -11.27 11.51
CA ALA A 157 -8.60 -10.43 11.85
C ALA A 157 -9.55 -11.19 12.80
N ASP A 158 -9.99 -10.51 13.86
CA ASP A 158 -11.01 -11.03 14.78
C ASP A 158 -12.39 -10.57 14.33
N LEU A 159 -12.92 -11.27 13.33
CA LEU A 159 -14.22 -11.00 12.72
C LEU A 159 -15.05 -12.28 12.71
N ALA A 160 -16.37 -12.15 12.88
CA ALA A 160 -17.26 -13.31 12.85
C ALA A 160 -17.10 -14.09 11.52
N PRO A 161 -17.10 -15.44 11.53
CA PRO A 161 -17.06 -16.23 10.31
C PRO A 161 -18.18 -15.82 9.34
N GLY A 162 -17.87 -15.73 8.04
CA GLY A 162 -18.84 -15.28 7.04
C GLY A 162 -18.90 -13.75 6.87
N THR A 163 -18.17 -12.97 7.66
CA THR A 163 -18.14 -11.51 7.50
C THR A 163 -17.51 -11.15 6.15
N PRO A 164 -18.24 -10.46 5.25
CA PRO A 164 -17.67 -10.04 3.98
C PRO A 164 -16.62 -8.96 4.21
N VAL A 165 -15.52 -9.04 3.47
CA VAL A 165 -14.46 -8.02 3.47
C VAL A 165 -14.04 -7.67 2.06
N ARG A 166 -13.37 -6.52 1.94
CA ARG A 166 -12.84 -5.99 0.69
C ARG A 166 -11.37 -5.65 0.85
N PHE A 167 -10.58 -6.08 -0.12
CA PHE A 167 -9.14 -5.82 -0.21
C PHE A 167 -8.89 -4.82 -1.33
N ARG A 168 -8.15 -3.76 -1.04
CA ARG A 168 -7.78 -2.70 -2.00
C ARG A 168 -6.34 -2.29 -1.80
N THR A 169 -5.76 -1.68 -2.80
CA THR A 169 -4.44 -1.05 -2.75
C THR A 169 -4.59 0.44 -2.99
N LEU A 170 -3.65 1.23 -2.50
CA LEU A 170 -3.56 2.66 -2.85
C LEU A 170 -2.68 2.82 -4.10
N SER A 171 -3.20 3.48 -5.11
CA SER A 171 -2.44 3.92 -6.28
C SER A 171 -1.24 4.74 -5.85
N GLU A 172 -0.05 4.38 -6.33
CA GLU A 172 1.16 5.13 -6.04
C GLU A 172 1.19 6.54 -6.65
N TYR A 173 0.26 6.84 -7.57
CA TYR A 173 0.25 8.08 -8.33
C TYR A 173 -0.61 9.14 -7.68
N ASP A 174 -1.81 8.78 -7.22
CA ASP A 174 -2.80 9.73 -6.68
C ASP A 174 -3.44 9.25 -5.37
N GLY A 175 -3.02 8.09 -4.84
CA GLY A 175 -3.53 7.54 -3.61
C GLY A 175 -4.99 7.08 -3.68
N THR A 176 -5.56 6.98 -4.88
CA THR A 176 -6.90 6.40 -5.08
C THR A 176 -6.90 4.91 -4.72
N LEU A 177 -8.03 4.42 -4.21
CA LEU A 177 -8.19 3.01 -3.92
C LEU A 177 -8.49 2.22 -5.20
N SER A 178 -7.83 1.09 -5.38
CA SER A 178 -8.14 0.15 -6.46
C SER A 178 -9.54 -0.47 -6.32
N ALA A 179 -9.99 -1.16 -7.37
CA ALA A 179 -11.23 -1.91 -7.32
C ALA A 179 -11.17 -2.98 -6.22
N PRO A 180 -12.25 -3.18 -5.44
CA PRO A 180 -12.23 -4.14 -4.34
C PRO A 180 -12.12 -5.57 -4.85
N ALA A 181 -11.11 -6.30 -4.37
CA ALA A 181 -11.11 -7.75 -4.41
C ALA A 181 -11.98 -8.28 -3.26
N PRO A 182 -12.97 -9.15 -3.54
CA PRO A 182 -13.84 -9.69 -2.51
C PRO A 182 -13.12 -10.72 -1.64
N GLY A 183 -13.59 -10.87 -0.40
CA GLY A 183 -13.16 -11.93 0.49
C GLY A 183 -14.06 -12.08 1.71
N GLU A 184 -13.63 -12.94 2.63
CA GLU A 184 -14.44 -13.32 3.80
C GLU A 184 -13.55 -13.63 5.01
N ALA A 185 -14.10 -13.43 6.21
CA ALA A 185 -13.50 -13.84 7.48
C ALA A 185 -13.86 -15.30 7.84
N ASP A 186 -12.92 -16.03 8.43
CA ASP A 186 -13.12 -17.39 8.95
C ASP A 186 -13.21 -17.48 10.48
N GLY A 187 -13.18 -16.35 11.18
CA GLY A 187 -13.13 -16.27 12.65
C GLY A 187 -11.76 -15.86 13.20
N ALA A 188 -10.67 -16.07 12.45
CA ALA A 188 -9.32 -15.73 12.89
C ALA A 188 -8.51 -14.96 11.84
N VAL A 189 -8.82 -15.16 10.56
CA VAL A 189 -8.23 -14.44 9.44
C VAL A 189 -9.29 -14.01 8.46
N VAL A 190 -8.93 -13.04 7.64
CA VAL A 190 -9.66 -12.65 6.43
C VAL A 190 -8.86 -13.11 5.22
N ARG A 191 -9.55 -13.57 4.17
CA ARG A 191 -8.92 -14.06 2.94
C ARG A 191 -9.64 -13.55 1.71
N THR A 192 -8.90 -13.26 0.65
CA THR A 192 -9.51 -13.02 -0.66
C THR A 192 -10.22 -14.28 -1.16
N ALA A 193 -11.30 -14.09 -1.91
CA ALA A 193 -12.05 -15.17 -2.53
C ALA A 193 -11.19 -15.95 -3.56
N PRO A 194 -11.54 -17.19 -3.91
CA PRO A 194 -10.81 -17.95 -4.92
C PRO A 194 -10.71 -17.19 -6.24
N ARG A 195 -9.48 -17.07 -6.78
CA ARG A 195 -9.16 -16.33 -8.01
C ARG A 195 -9.35 -14.81 -7.90
N SER A 196 -9.51 -14.29 -6.70
CA SER A 196 -9.50 -12.85 -6.39
C SER A 196 -8.26 -12.47 -5.61
N GLY A 197 -7.83 -11.23 -5.74
CA GLY A 197 -6.58 -10.75 -5.16
C GLY A 197 -6.32 -9.30 -5.55
N ILE A 198 -5.28 -8.73 -4.95
CA ILE A 198 -4.73 -7.44 -5.37
C ILE A 198 -3.81 -7.62 -6.58
N ASP A 199 -3.54 -6.57 -7.32
CA ASP A 199 -2.68 -6.56 -8.50
C ASP A 199 -1.42 -5.70 -8.32
N GLU A 200 -1.30 -5.01 -7.19
CA GLU A 200 -0.18 -4.11 -6.89
C GLU A 200 0.29 -4.26 -5.44
N LEU A 201 1.58 -4.11 -5.20
CA LEU A 201 2.17 -4.06 -3.86
C LEU A 201 2.41 -2.60 -3.48
N THR A 202 1.43 -1.97 -2.84
CA THR A 202 1.58 -0.62 -2.26
C THR A 202 1.13 -0.63 -0.80
N TRP A 203 0.20 0.25 -0.41
CA TRP A 203 -0.52 0.12 0.84
C TRP A 203 -1.77 -0.71 0.61
N LEU A 204 -1.82 -1.89 1.20
CA LEU A 204 -2.99 -2.75 1.25
C LEU A 204 -3.96 -2.24 2.31
N VAL A 205 -5.22 -2.06 1.94
CA VAL A 205 -6.34 -1.69 2.80
C VAL A 205 -7.34 -2.83 2.82
N ILE A 206 -7.65 -3.32 4.02
CA ILE A 206 -8.68 -4.33 4.27
C ILE A 206 -9.83 -3.65 5.01
N SER A 207 -11.05 -3.85 4.53
CA SER A 207 -12.25 -3.15 5.01
C SER A 207 -13.48 -4.07 5.02
N ARG A 208 -14.52 -3.73 5.78
CA ARG A 208 -15.81 -4.43 5.85
C ARG A 208 -16.99 -3.48 5.63
#